data_AF-A0A660QS25-F1
#
_entry.id   AF-A0A660QS25-F1
#
_cell.length_a   1.000
_cell.length_b   1.000
_cell.length_c   1.000
_cell.angle_alpha   90.00
_cell.angle_beta   90.00
_cell.angle_gamma   90.00
#
_symmetry.space_group_name_H-M   'P 1'
#
loop_
_entity.id
_entity.type
_entity.pdbx_description
1 polymer ?
#
loop_
_entity_poly.entity_id
_entity_poly.type
_entity_poly.pdbx_seq_one_letter_code
_entity_poly.pdbx_strand_id
1 'polypeptide(L)'
;QSIHAMNIDLKGFNEEFYRKMGGDLKTVLRTISKAVEHGIHVELTTLVIEGENDNFDELEEEFKWIANLDESIPLHLSRYFPNYKFTKEATSLKRMSDVYKLAKSYLKYVYLGNVWNEKYESTFCPQCGTMVIRRTGYEVEIVGLDEKGRCSKCGLEIVRYF
;
A
#
# COMPACT_ATOMS: atom_id res chain seq x y z
N GLN A 1 18.09 -12.95 -16.41
CA GLN A 1 17.87 -12.24 -15.13
C GLN A 1 16.40 -12.37 -14.79
N SER A 2 16.05 -12.84 -13.60
CA SER A 2 14.66 -12.92 -13.11
C SER A 2 14.34 -11.71 -12.24
N ILE A 3 13.07 -11.27 -12.25
CA ILE A 3 12.56 -10.22 -11.36
C ILE A 3 11.81 -10.94 -10.22
N HIS A 4 12.19 -10.69 -8.98
CA HIS A 4 11.58 -11.33 -7.79
C HIS A 4 10.60 -10.42 -7.06
N ALA A 5 10.75 -9.09 -7.20
CA ALA A 5 9.87 -8.12 -6.57
C ALA A 5 9.69 -6.86 -7.43
N MET A 6 8.55 -6.19 -7.28
CA MET A 6 8.22 -4.91 -7.89
C MET A 6 7.49 -4.02 -6.89
N ASN A 7 7.91 -2.77 -6.76
CA ASN A 7 7.10 -1.71 -6.16
C ASN A 7 6.56 -0.84 -7.29
N ILE A 8 5.23 -0.68 -7.38
CA ILE A 8 4.57 -0.03 -8.50
C ILE A 8 3.69 1.11 -7.99
N ASP A 9 3.90 2.31 -8.54
CA ASP A 9 3.03 3.46 -8.29
C ASP A 9 1.70 3.28 -9.03
N LEU A 10 0.63 3.03 -8.26
CA LEU A 10 -0.76 3.09 -8.73
C LEU A 10 -1.30 4.48 -8.38
N LYS A 11 -1.23 5.42 -9.32
CA LYS A 11 -1.47 6.84 -9.03
C LYS A 11 -2.92 7.18 -8.68
N GLY A 12 -3.86 6.27 -8.92
CA GLY A 12 -5.29 6.45 -8.69
C GLY A 12 -6.11 5.61 -9.65
N PHE A 13 -7.43 5.54 -9.43
CA PHE A 13 -8.35 4.73 -10.22
C PHE A 13 -9.18 5.52 -11.25
N ASN A 14 -8.75 6.75 -11.55
CA ASN A 14 -9.39 7.63 -12.51
C ASN A 14 -8.52 7.81 -13.77
N GLU A 15 -9.04 7.39 -14.93
CA GLU A 15 -8.33 7.46 -16.23
C GLU A 15 -7.93 8.88 -16.66
N GLU A 16 -8.74 9.89 -16.34
CA GLU A 16 -8.45 11.29 -16.66
C GLU A 16 -7.27 11.80 -15.81
N PHE A 17 -7.34 11.58 -14.50
CA PHE A 17 -6.25 11.92 -13.59
C PHE A 17 -4.96 11.18 -13.96
N TYR A 18 -5.04 9.88 -14.25
CA TYR A 18 -3.87 9.07 -14.59
C TYR A 18 -3.15 9.61 -15.83
N ARG A 19 -3.93 9.98 -16.87
CA ARG A 19 -3.42 10.57 -18.10
C ARG A 19 -2.86 11.97 -17.88
N LYS A 20 -3.50 12.80 -17.05
CA LYS A 20 -2.97 14.11 -16.61
C LYS A 20 -1.59 13.95 -15.95
N MET A 21 -1.36 12.86 -15.23
CA MET A 21 -0.08 12.49 -14.61
C MET A 21 0.88 11.74 -15.55
N GLY A 22 0.59 11.69 -16.86
CA GLY A 22 1.46 11.12 -17.88
C GLY A 22 1.51 9.60 -17.91
N GLY A 23 0.51 8.90 -17.35
CA GLY A 23 0.40 7.45 -17.37
C GLY A 23 -0.81 6.92 -18.13
N ASP A 24 -0.88 5.59 -18.26
CA ASP A 24 -2.02 4.84 -18.78
C ASP A 24 -2.44 3.80 -17.73
N LEU A 25 -3.61 3.99 -17.11
CA LEU A 25 -4.07 3.18 -15.99
C LEU A 25 -4.16 1.70 -16.40
N LYS A 26 -4.77 1.40 -17.55
CA LYS A 26 -4.95 0.03 -18.05
C LYS A 26 -3.62 -0.71 -18.21
N THR A 27 -2.58 -0.05 -18.71
CA THR A 27 -1.25 -0.64 -18.85
C THR A 27 -0.62 -0.93 -17.49
N VAL A 28 -0.78 -0.05 -16.51
CA VAL A 28 -0.30 -0.29 -15.14
C VAL A 28 -1.05 -1.46 -14.50
N LEU A 29 -2.39 -1.47 -14.55
CA LEU A 29 -3.20 -2.57 -14.02
C LEU A 29 -2.82 -3.92 -14.66
N ARG A 30 -2.66 -3.96 -15.99
CA ARG A 30 -2.20 -5.17 -16.71
C ARG A 30 -0.81 -5.63 -16.24
N THR A 31 0.09 -4.68 -15.98
CA THR A 31 1.46 -4.99 -15.52
C THR A 31 1.43 -5.59 -14.12
N ILE A 32 0.67 -4.98 -13.20
CA ILE A 32 0.46 -5.49 -11.84
C ILE A 32 -0.12 -6.90 -11.88
N SER A 33 -1.22 -7.11 -12.61
CA SER A 33 -1.85 -8.44 -12.71
C SER A 33 -0.89 -9.48 -13.28
N LYS A 34 -0.10 -9.13 -14.30
CA LYS A 34 0.90 -10.05 -14.86
C LYS A 34 2.02 -10.37 -13.86
N ALA A 35 2.48 -9.39 -13.09
CA ALA A 35 3.50 -9.62 -12.07
C ALA A 35 2.99 -10.58 -10.99
N VAL A 36 1.76 -10.37 -10.49
CA VAL A 36 1.11 -11.25 -9.52
C VAL A 36 0.92 -12.67 -10.08
N GLU A 37 0.44 -12.80 -11.32
CA GLU A 37 0.25 -14.10 -12.01
C GLU A 37 1.55 -14.91 -12.11
N HIS A 38 2.70 -14.23 -12.24
CA HIS A 38 4.02 -14.87 -12.31
C HIS A 38 4.66 -15.08 -10.94
N GLY A 39 3.94 -14.85 -9.84
CA GLY A 39 4.45 -15.03 -8.48
C GLY A 39 5.48 -14.00 -8.03
N ILE A 40 5.54 -12.83 -8.70
CA ILE A 40 6.43 -11.73 -8.29
C ILE A 40 5.85 -11.08 -7.02
N HIS A 41 6.70 -10.78 -6.04
CA HIS A 41 6.29 -9.98 -4.88
C HIS A 41 5.94 -8.56 -5.33
N VAL A 42 4.67 -8.18 -5.26
CA VAL A 42 4.21 -6.84 -5.66
C VAL A 42 3.82 -6.04 -4.44
N GLU A 43 4.34 -4.83 -4.36
CA GLU A 43 3.85 -3.79 -3.46
C GLU A 43 3.34 -2.62 -4.29
N LEU A 44 2.25 -2.01 -3.83
CA LEU A 44 1.63 -0.88 -4.51
C LEU A 44 1.78 0.39 -3.67
N THR A 45 1.99 1.50 -4.35
CA THR A 45 2.08 2.82 -3.72
C THR A 45 1.10 3.78 -4.37
N THR A 46 0.26 4.43 -3.56
CA THR A 46 -0.66 5.48 -4.00
C THR A 46 -0.33 6.75 -3.25
N LEU A 47 0.19 7.76 -3.96
CA LEU A 47 0.39 9.10 -3.40
C LEU A 47 -0.97 9.80 -3.32
N VAL A 48 -1.52 9.97 -2.12
CA VAL A 48 -2.84 10.57 -1.91
C VAL A 48 -2.72 12.09 -1.98
N ILE A 49 -3.37 12.70 -2.97
CA ILE A 49 -3.41 14.15 -3.20
C ILE A 49 -4.84 14.63 -2.97
N GLU A 50 -5.04 15.42 -1.93
CA GLU A 50 -6.38 15.83 -1.51
C GLU A 50 -7.12 16.60 -2.62
N GLY A 51 -8.31 16.16 -3.02
CA GLY A 51 -9.10 16.73 -4.12
C GLY A 51 -8.56 16.48 -5.53
N GLU A 52 -7.66 15.52 -5.74
CA GLU A 52 -7.26 15.08 -7.10
C GLU A 52 -7.51 13.59 -7.35
N ASN A 53 -7.08 12.71 -6.45
CA ASN A 53 -7.18 11.24 -6.60
C ASN A 53 -7.69 10.55 -5.33
N ASP A 54 -8.45 11.27 -4.52
CA ASP A 54 -8.93 10.86 -3.20
C ASP A 54 -10.47 10.83 -3.11
N ASN A 55 -11.14 10.70 -4.26
CA ASN A 55 -12.57 10.40 -4.31
C ASN A 55 -12.79 9.01 -3.68
N PHE A 56 -13.73 8.90 -2.74
CA PHE A 56 -13.92 7.66 -1.99
C PHE A 56 -14.47 6.51 -2.84
N ASP A 57 -15.28 6.78 -3.86
CA ASP A 57 -15.80 5.74 -4.75
C ASP A 57 -14.65 5.18 -5.60
N GLU A 58 -13.81 6.05 -6.17
CA GLU A 58 -12.63 5.65 -6.96
C GLU A 58 -11.59 4.90 -6.11
N LEU A 59 -11.33 5.36 -4.88
CA LEU A 59 -10.45 4.67 -3.94
C LEU A 59 -11.01 3.30 -3.54
N GLU A 60 -12.32 3.20 -3.33
CA GLU A 60 -12.95 1.92 -3.02
C GLU A 60 -12.83 0.94 -4.19
N GLU A 61 -13.01 1.42 -5.43
CA GLU A 61 -12.75 0.63 -6.64
C GLU A 61 -11.30 0.15 -6.73
N GLU A 62 -10.33 1.03 -6.44
CA GLU A 62 -8.91 0.68 -6.36
C GLU A 62 -8.67 -0.45 -5.35
N PHE A 63 -9.16 -0.30 -4.12
CA PHE A 63 -8.90 -1.27 -3.06
C PHE A 63 -9.61 -2.60 -3.30
N LYS A 64 -10.84 -2.58 -3.82
CA LYS A 64 -11.55 -3.79 -4.27
C LYS A 64 -10.79 -4.48 -5.38
N TRP A 65 -10.25 -3.73 -6.34
CA TRP A 65 -9.48 -4.30 -7.44
C TRP A 65 -8.19 -4.96 -6.94
N ILE A 66 -7.46 -4.33 -6.02
CA ILE A 66 -6.25 -4.92 -5.40
C ILE A 66 -6.63 -6.19 -4.62
N ALA A 67 -7.69 -6.13 -3.79
CA ALA A 67 -8.12 -7.26 -2.98
C ALA A 67 -8.59 -8.46 -3.84
N ASN A 68 -9.18 -8.19 -5.00
CA ASN A 68 -9.56 -9.22 -5.98
C ASN A 68 -8.33 -9.90 -6.63
N LEU A 69 -7.18 -9.23 -6.69
CA LEU A 69 -5.92 -9.88 -7.08
C LEU A 69 -5.37 -10.70 -5.93
N ASP A 70 -5.15 -10.07 -4.78
CA ASP A 70 -4.74 -10.70 -3.53
C ASP A 70 -4.85 -9.67 -2.37
N GLU A 71 -5.69 -9.95 -1.37
CA GLU A 71 -5.86 -9.12 -0.17
C GLU A 71 -4.59 -8.96 0.69
N SER A 72 -3.55 -9.74 0.41
CA SER A 72 -2.24 -9.68 1.06
C SER A 72 -1.22 -8.80 0.34
N ILE A 73 -1.55 -8.21 -0.83
CA ILE A 73 -0.67 -7.22 -1.47
C ILE A 73 -0.49 -6.00 -0.54
N PRO A 74 0.75 -5.65 -0.17
CA PRO A 74 1.02 -4.45 0.61
C PRO A 74 0.64 -3.19 -0.18
N LEU A 75 -0.20 -2.33 0.42
CA LEU A 75 -0.53 -1.01 -0.11
C LEU A 75 0.08 0.08 0.77
N HIS A 76 0.86 0.96 0.15
CA HIS A 76 1.44 2.15 0.77
C HIS A 76 0.68 3.38 0.34
N LEU A 77 -0.07 3.99 1.27
CA LEU A 77 -0.74 5.27 1.05
C LEU A 77 0.21 6.38 1.48
N SER A 78 0.85 7.04 0.52
CA SER A 78 1.83 8.08 0.81
C SER A 78 1.16 9.45 0.90
N ARG A 79 1.46 10.20 1.96
CA ARG A 79 0.97 11.57 2.12
C ARG A 79 1.74 12.51 1.20
N TYR A 80 0.99 13.24 0.38
CA TYR A 80 1.53 14.28 -0.50
C TYR A 80 1.94 15.55 0.24
N PHE A 81 3.00 16.20 -0.26
CA PHE A 81 3.48 17.52 0.12
C PHE A 81 3.83 18.33 -1.14
N PRO A 82 3.60 19.66 -1.15
CA PRO A 82 4.01 20.52 -2.24
C PRO A 82 5.49 20.36 -2.58
N ASN A 83 5.75 20.02 -3.85
CA ASN A 83 7.10 19.87 -4.35
C ASN A 83 7.15 20.08 -5.88
N TYR A 84 8.31 20.53 -6.36
CA TYR A 84 8.57 20.80 -7.77
C TYR A 84 7.52 21.72 -8.42
N LYS A 85 6.67 21.20 -9.30
CA LYS A 85 5.65 21.96 -10.06
C LYS A 85 4.24 21.82 -9.50
N PHE A 86 4.03 20.99 -8.48
CA PHE A 86 2.72 20.79 -7.86
C PHE A 86 2.67 21.57 -6.54
N THR A 87 1.79 22.57 -6.48
CA THR A 87 1.75 23.56 -5.39
C THR A 87 0.52 23.42 -4.49
N LYS A 88 -0.25 22.35 -4.66
CA LYS A 88 -1.38 22.06 -3.77
C LYS A 88 -0.89 21.86 -2.34
N GLU A 89 -1.72 22.22 -1.37
CA GLU A 89 -1.44 21.99 0.05
C GLU A 89 -1.20 20.51 0.35
N ALA A 90 -0.40 20.25 1.39
CA ALA A 90 -0.14 18.88 1.82
C ALA A 90 -1.44 18.20 2.22
N THR A 91 -1.62 16.93 1.80
CA THR A 91 -2.82 16.15 2.15
C THR A 91 -2.99 16.10 3.66
N SER A 92 -4.20 16.35 4.16
CA SER A 92 -4.43 16.43 5.60
C SER A 92 -4.25 15.07 6.29
N LEU A 93 -3.79 15.07 7.54
CA LEU A 93 -3.67 13.84 8.33
C LEU A 93 -5.04 13.17 8.55
N LYS A 94 -6.11 13.97 8.64
CA LYS A 94 -7.48 13.47 8.70
C LYS A 94 -7.80 12.69 7.42
N ARG A 95 -7.51 13.25 6.25
CA ARG A 95 -7.74 12.56 4.97
C ARG A 95 -6.95 11.27 4.88
N MET A 96 -5.67 11.27 5.25
CA MET A 96 -4.86 10.04 5.30
C MET A 96 -5.47 8.99 6.23
N SER A 97 -5.97 9.38 7.41
CA SER A 97 -6.62 8.46 8.34
C SER A 97 -7.92 7.87 7.78
N ASP A 98 -8.71 8.67 7.08
CA ASP A 98 -9.98 8.22 6.49
C ASP A 98 -9.74 7.26 5.31
N VAL A 99 -8.77 7.56 4.43
CA VAL A 99 -8.37 6.67 3.33
C VAL A 99 -7.76 5.36 3.87
N TYR A 100 -6.94 5.43 4.91
CA TYR A 100 -6.39 4.25 5.58
C TYR A 100 -7.48 3.31 6.10
N LYS A 101 -8.51 3.86 6.77
CA LYS A 101 -9.62 3.05 7.29
C LYS A 101 -10.37 2.35 6.16
N LEU A 102 -10.61 3.05 5.04
CA LEU A 102 -11.25 2.45 3.87
C LEU A 102 -10.37 1.34 3.28
N ALA A 103 -9.08 1.58 3.05
CA ALA A 103 -8.19 0.54 2.54
C ALA A 103 -8.12 -0.70 3.44
N LYS A 104 -8.11 -0.50 4.77
CA LYS A 104 -8.08 -1.59 5.76
C LYS A 104 -9.36 -2.45 5.79
N SER A 105 -10.49 -2.02 5.23
CA SER A 105 -11.66 -2.90 5.08
C SER A 105 -11.54 -3.88 3.92
N TYR A 106 -10.57 -3.68 3.03
CA TYR A 106 -10.34 -4.52 1.84
C TYR A 106 -9.00 -5.26 1.87
N LEU A 107 -7.97 -4.70 2.52
CA LEU A 107 -6.60 -5.21 2.47
C LEU A 107 -6.03 -5.51 3.86
N LYS A 108 -5.24 -6.58 3.94
CA LYS A 108 -4.57 -7.01 5.18
C LYS A 108 -3.46 -6.06 5.58
N TYR A 109 -2.67 -5.59 4.63
CA TYR A 109 -1.48 -4.77 4.87
C TYR A 109 -1.62 -3.42 4.17
N VAL A 110 -1.83 -2.38 4.98
CA VAL A 110 -1.91 -0.99 4.53
C VAL A 110 -0.99 -0.18 5.41
N TYR A 111 -0.19 0.69 4.79
CA TYR A 111 0.77 1.55 5.47
C TYR A 111 0.53 3.01 5.13
N LEU A 112 0.78 3.92 6.07
CA LEU A 112 0.82 5.35 5.77
C LEU A 112 2.26 5.83 5.64
N GLY A 113 2.62 6.28 4.44
CA GLY A 113 3.90 6.92 4.16
C GLY A 113 3.86 8.43 4.47
N ASN A 114 5.00 8.99 4.87
CA ASN A 114 5.17 10.39 5.27
C ASN A 114 4.21 10.84 6.40
N VAL A 115 3.82 9.90 7.26
CA VAL A 115 3.06 10.12 8.48
C VAL A 115 3.84 9.45 9.61
N TRP A 116 4.61 10.23 10.36
CA TRP A 116 5.48 9.76 11.45
C TRP A 116 4.65 9.17 12.59
N ASN A 117 4.32 7.89 12.47
CA ASN A 117 3.49 7.17 13.43
C ASN A 117 3.73 5.67 13.29
N GLU A 118 4.41 5.08 14.27
CA GLU A 118 4.75 3.65 14.35
C GLU A 118 3.53 2.74 14.05
N LYS A 119 2.33 3.15 14.48
CA LYS A 119 1.09 2.39 14.25
C LYS A 119 0.77 2.18 12.77
N TYR A 120 1.09 3.15 11.92
CA TYR A 120 0.77 3.09 10.49
C TYR A 120 1.93 2.59 9.63
N GLU A 121 3.15 2.48 10.19
CA GLU A 121 4.35 1.99 9.51
C GLU A 121 4.62 0.50 9.84
N SER A 122 4.21 0.06 11.03
CA SER A 122 4.46 -1.30 11.52
C SER A 122 3.52 -2.34 10.91
N THR A 123 4.01 -3.58 10.78
CA THR A 123 3.19 -4.72 10.35
C THR A 123 2.54 -5.40 11.55
N PHE A 124 1.24 -5.59 11.47
CA PHE A 124 0.45 -6.36 12.42
C PHE A 124 -0.08 -7.63 11.76
N CYS A 125 -0.11 -8.73 12.51
CA CYS A 125 -0.72 -9.97 12.04
C CYS A 125 -2.23 -9.76 11.81
N PRO A 126 -2.75 -10.00 10.59
CA PRO A 126 -4.16 -9.74 10.27
C PRO A 126 -5.11 -10.70 11.00
N GLN A 127 -4.62 -11.85 11.50
CA GLN A 127 -5.45 -12.82 12.23
C GLN A 127 -5.54 -12.53 13.73
N CYS A 128 -4.43 -12.17 14.39
CA CYS A 128 -4.39 -12.03 15.85
C CYS A 128 -4.04 -10.63 16.36
N GLY A 129 -3.78 -9.67 15.46
CA GLY A 129 -3.49 -8.27 15.78
C GLY A 129 -2.14 -8.02 16.44
N THR A 130 -1.30 -9.04 16.61
CA THR A 130 0.03 -8.87 17.22
C THR A 130 0.97 -8.14 16.27
N MET A 131 1.73 -7.17 16.77
CA MET A 131 2.80 -6.52 16.02
C MET A 131 3.89 -7.55 15.73
N VAL A 132 4.24 -7.70 14.46
CA VAL A 132 5.21 -8.72 14.01
C VAL A 132 6.49 -8.08 13.45
N ILE A 133 6.37 -6.89 12.85
CA ILE A 133 7.50 -6.06 12.43
C ILE A 133 7.21 -4.65 12.92
N ARG A 134 8.10 -4.12 13.77
CA ARG A 134 8.08 -2.74 14.23
C ARG A 134 8.84 -1.88 13.22
N ARG A 135 8.27 -0.74 12.84
CA ARG A 135 8.94 0.27 12.01
C ARG A 135 8.81 1.66 12.63
N THR A 136 9.93 2.36 12.68
CA THR A 136 10.01 3.77 13.06
C THR A 136 10.92 4.47 12.05
N GLY A 137 10.33 5.07 11.02
CA GLY A 137 11.09 5.60 9.89
C GLY A 137 11.90 4.50 9.18
N TYR A 138 13.23 4.62 9.17
CA TYR A 138 14.12 3.64 8.55
C TYR A 138 14.53 2.50 9.48
N GLU A 139 14.20 2.58 10.77
CA GLU A 139 14.49 1.53 11.73
C GLU A 139 13.44 0.41 11.59
N VAL A 140 13.91 -0.81 11.36
CA VAL A 140 13.07 -2.00 11.21
C VAL A 140 13.52 -3.05 12.21
N GLU A 141 12.59 -3.53 13.01
CA GLU A 141 12.83 -4.57 14.02
C GLU A 141 11.80 -5.70 13.85
N ILE A 142 12.28 -6.93 13.73
CA ILE A 142 11.43 -8.12 13.73
C ILE A 142 11.14 -8.50 15.17
N VAL A 143 9.90 -8.31 15.62
CA VAL A 143 9.50 -8.47 17.03
C VAL A 143 8.56 -9.67 17.27
N GLY A 144 8.00 -10.24 16.21
CA GLY A 144 6.95 -11.26 16.34
C GLY A 144 6.85 -12.23 15.16
N LEU A 145 7.94 -12.45 14.42
CA LEU A 145 8.03 -13.49 13.39
C LEU A 145 8.94 -14.63 13.84
N ASP A 146 8.61 -15.84 13.43
CA ASP A 146 9.53 -16.97 13.48
C ASP A 146 10.50 -16.97 12.29
N GLU A 147 11.45 -17.89 12.32
CA GLU A 147 12.46 -18.12 11.27
C GLU A 147 11.88 -18.50 9.89
N LYS A 148 10.56 -18.75 9.79
CA LYS A 148 9.84 -19.03 8.55
C LYS A 148 8.90 -17.89 8.13
N GLY A 149 8.95 -16.73 8.79
CA GLY A 149 8.09 -15.58 8.46
C GLY A 149 6.66 -15.68 8.93
N ARG A 150 6.38 -16.59 9.87
CA ARG A 150 5.04 -16.76 10.45
C ARG A 150 4.94 -15.98 11.73
N CYS A 151 3.75 -15.47 12.03
CA CYS A 151 3.47 -14.83 13.30
C CYS A 151 3.76 -15.80 14.45
N SER A 152 4.66 -15.40 15.37
CA SER A 152 5.08 -16.23 16.50
C SER A 152 3.95 -16.59 17.47
N LYS A 153 2.83 -15.85 17.42
CA LYS A 153 1.67 -16.05 18.30
C LYS A 153 0.60 -16.98 17.73
N CYS A 154 0.32 -16.91 16.43
CA CYS A 154 -0.80 -17.68 15.82
C CYS A 154 -0.41 -18.53 14.61
N GLY A 155 0.85 -18.48 14.18
CA GLY A 155 1.38 -19.31 13.09
C GLY A 155 0.96 -18.90 11.68
N LEU A 156 0.19 -17.80 11.52
CA LEU A 156 -0.16 -17.28 10.19
C LEU A 156 1.11 -16.82 9.47
N GLU A 157 1.29 -17.25 8.22
CA GLU A 157 2.35 -16.75 7.33
C GLU A 157 2.14 -15.27 7.03
N ILE A 158 3.14 -14.45 7.36
CA ILE A 158 3.12 -12.99 7.14
C ILE A 158 4.04 -12.62 5.98
N VAL A 159 5.25 -13.19 5.96
CA VAL A 159 6.28 -12.93 4.94
C VAL A 159 6.62 -14.24 4.25
N ARG A 160 6.48 -14.28 2.92
CA ARG A 160 6.79 -15.46 2.10
C ARG A 160 8.24 -15.52 1.63
N TYR A 161 8.91 -14.38 1.52
CA TYR A 161 10.23 -14.25 0.93
C TYR A 161 11.23 -13.76 1.97
N PHE A 162 12.19 -14.61 2.33
CA PHE A 162 13.42 -14.27 3.05
C PHE A 162 14.61 -14.30 2.10
#